data_AF-A0A925JEI0-F1
#
_entry.id   AF-A0A925JEI0-F1
#
_cell.length_a   1.000
_cell.length_b   1.000
_cell.length_c   1.000
_cell.angle_alpha   90.00
_cell.angle_beta   90.00
_cell.angle_gamma   90.00
#
_symmetry.space_group_name_H-M   'P 1'
#
loop_
_entity.id
_entity.type
_entity.pdbx_description
1 polymer ?
#
loop_
_entity_poly.entity_id
_entity_poly.type
_entity_poly.pdbx_seq_one_letter_code
_entity_poly.pdbx_strand_id
1 'polypeptide(L)'
;MSNRIMGLHHITAIAGAAQQNHAFYAKELGLRFVKKTVNFDDPGTYHFYFGNENGTPGTILTFFPWEHVKKGHIGTGMATEIGYSVPEK
;
A
#
# COMPACT_ATOMS: atom_id res chain seq x y z
N MET A 1 -21.44 -21.10 -10.06
CA MET A 1 -20.97 -19.70 -9.88
C MET A 1 -19.77 -19.50 -10.80
N SER A 2 -19.73 -18.41 -11.58
CA SER A 2 -18.56 -18.09 -12.41
C SER A 2 -17.42 -17.59 -11.52
N ASN A 3 -16.29 -18.30 -11.50
CA ASN A 3 -15.14 -17.98 -10.65
C ASN A 3 -14.23 -16.97 -11.35
N ARG A 4 -14.71 -15.73 -11.50
CA ARG A 4 -14.00 -14.67 -12.25
C ARG A 4 -13.28 -13.72 -11.28
N ILE A 5 -12.00 -13.46 -11.56
CA ILE A 5 -11.23 -12.40 -10.89
C ILE A 5 -11.78 -11.06 -11.36
N MET A 6 -12.25 -10.24 -10.40
CA MET A 6 -12.89 -8.96 -10.69
C MET A 6 -11.90 -7.80 -10.90
N GLY A 7 -10.66 -7.95 -10.44
CA GLY A 7 -9.61 -6.94 -10.59
C GLY A 7 -8.57 -7.03 -9.48
N LEU A 8 -7.79 -5.96 -9.32
CA LEU A 8 -6.85 -5.82 -8.20
C LEU A 8 -7.62 -5.76 -6.88
N HIS A 9 -7.12 -6.45 -5.86
CA HIS A 9 -7.64 -6.32 -4.50
C HIS A 9 -6.83 -5.30 -3.70
N HIS A 10 -5.51 -5.47 -3.67
CA HIS A 10 -4.56 -4.59 -3.03
C HIS A 10 -3.17 -4.79 -3.63
N ILE A 11 -2.27 -3.84 -3.39
CA ILE A 11 -0.83 -3.97 -3.65
C ILE A 11 -0.11 -3.80 -2.30
N THR A 12 1.00 -4.51 -2.12
CA THR A 12 1.85 -4.41 -0.92
C THR A 12 3.26 -4.05 -1.33
N ALA A 13 3.85 -3.07 -0.65
CA ALA A 13 5.22 -2.63 -0.90
C ALA A 13 6.00 -2.48 0.42
N ILE A 14 7.33 -2.48 0.33
CA ILE A 14 8.20 -2.12 1.45
C ILE A 14 8.46 -0.61 1.38
N ALA A 15 8.38 0.06 2.53
CA ALA A 15 8.69 1.48 2.66
C ALA A 15 9.82 1.71 3.66
N GLY A 16 10.37 2.92 3.69
CA GLY A 16 11.28 3.38 4.74
C GLY A 16 10.52 3.76 6.01
N ALA A 17 10.92 4.87 6.64
CA ALA A 17 10.35 5.33 7.90
C ALA A 17 8.82 5.45 7.89
N ALA A 18 8.18 4.89 8.92
CA ALA A 18 6.73 4.81 9.03
C ALA A 18 6.04 6.19 8.99
N GLN A 19 6.63 7.19 9.64
CA GLN A 19 6.06 8.54 9.70
C GLN A 19 6.08 9.22 8.33
N GLN A 20 7.16 9.04 7.55
CA GLN A 20 7.28 9.60 6.20
C GLN A 20 6.29 8.92 5.24
N ASN A 21 6.15 7.60 5.34
CA ASN A 21 5.16 6.84 4.59
C ASN A 21 3.74 7.34 4.88
N HIS A 22 3.36 7.44 6.16
CA HIS A 22 2.05 7.95 6.54
C HIS A 22 1.82 9.40 6.10
N ALA A 23 2.81 10.29 6.26
CA ALA A 23 2.71 11.67 5.80
C ALA A 23 2.43 11.74 4.29
N PHE A 24 3.18 10.99 3.47
CA PHE A 24 2.97 11.00 2.03
C PHE A 24 1.59 10.45 1.63
N TYR A 25 1.25 9.23 2.05
CA TYR A 25 0.02 8.58 1.55
C TYR A 25 -1.25 9.16 2.16
N ALA A 26 -1.25 9.55 3.44
CA ALA A 26 -2.44 10.10 4.09
C ALA A 26 -2.58 11.62 3.99
N LYS A 27 -1.48 12.37 3.94
CA LYS A 27 -1.53 13.84 3.92
C LYS A 27 -1.37 14.42 2.53
N GLU A 28 -0.36 13.98 1.77
CA GLU A 28 -0.12 14.52 0.43
C GLU A 28 -1.07 13.91 -0.61
N LEU A 29 -1.21 12.58 -0.64
CA LEU A 29 -2.13 11.91 -1.58
C LEU A 29 -3.58 11.86 -1.08
N GLY A 30 -3.83 12.18 0.19
CA GLY A 30 -5.18 12.23 0.76
C GLY A 30 -5.88 10.87 0.91
N LEU A 31 -5.15 9.75 0.87
CA LEU A 31 -5.75 8.44 1.11
C LEU A 31 -6.17 8.29 2.57
N ARG A 32 -7.24 7.54 2.82
CA ARG A 32 -7.65 7.19 4.18
C ARG A 32 -6.63 6.22 4.76
N PHE A 33 -6.11 6.50 5.96
CA PHE A 33 -5.38 5.50 6.74
C PHE A 33 -6.37 4.53 7.38
N VAL A 34 -6.64 3.43 6.67
CA VAL A 34 -7.73 2.48 6.96
C VAL A 34 -7.39 1.62 8.17
N LYS A 35 -6.14 1.15 8.26
CA LYS A 35 -5.74 0.23 9.32
C LYS A 35 -4.25 0.39 9.65
N LYS A 36 -3.97 0.38 10.96
CA LYS A 36 -2.65 0.15 11.53
C LYS A 36 -2.66 -1.21 12.22
N THR A 37 -1.81 -2.12 11.77
CA THR A 37 -1.63 -3.43 12.42
C THR A 37 -0.17 -3.84 12.33
N VAL A 38 0.14 -5.12 12.54
CA VAL A 38 1.48 -5.69 12.42
C VAL A 38 1.51 -6.73 11.31
N ASN A 39 2.68 -6.97 10.73
CA ASN A 39 2.89 -8.08 9.81
C ASN A 39 2.65 -9.40 10.57
N PHE A 40 1.83 -10.28 10.00
CA PHE A 40 1.45 -11.54 10.63
C PHE A 40 2.61 -12.55 10.65
N ASP A 41 3.57 -12.41 9.74
CA ASP A 41 4.79 -13.22 9.71
C ASP A 41 5.91 -12.63 10.58
N ASP A 42 5.88 -11.30 10.81
CA ASP A 42 6.84 -10.57 11.65
C ASP A 42 6.12 -9.50 12.49
N PRO A 43 5.60 -9.85 13.69
CA PRO A 43 4.82 -8.94 14.51
C PRO A 43 5.57 -7.70 15.02
N GLY A 44 6.91 -7.66 14.88
CA GLY A 44 7.71 -6.47 15.18
C GLY A 44 7.60 -5.37 14.11
N THR A 45 7.09 -5.72 12.93
CA THR A 45 6.93 -4.81 11.79
C THR A 45 5.50 -4.30 11.71
N TYR A 46 5.32 -2.98 11.51
CA TYR A 46 3.99 -2.45 11.19
C TYR A 46 3.49 -2.90 9.81
N HIS A 47 2.17 -3.03 9.69
CA HIS A 47 1.50 -3.18 8.40
C HIS A 47 0.45 -2.08 8.25
N PHE A 48 0.74 -1.12 7.39
CA PHE A 48 -0.10 0.04 7.13
C PHE A 48 -1.01 -0.20 5.95
N TYR A 49 -2.27 0.21 6.06
CA TYR A 49 -3.26 0.10 5.00
C TYR A 49 -3.81 1.49 4.65
N PHE A 50 -3.65 1.89 3.40
CA PHE A 50 -4.22 3.11 2.83
C PHE A 50 -5.25 2.75 1.76
N GLY A 51 -6.32 3.52 1.63
CA GLY A 51 -7.34 3.29 0.61
C GLY A 51 -8.35 4.42 0.53
N ASN A 52 -9.51 4.15 -0.09
CA ASN A 52 -10.64 5.06 -0.01
C ASN A 52 -11.30 5.01 1.39
N GLU A 53 -12.37 5.78 1.58
CA GLU A 53 -13.10 5.90 2.85
C GLU A 53 -13.45 4.56 3.51
N ASN A 54 -13.83 3.57 2.69
CA ASN A 54 -14.29 2.26 3.15
C ASN A 54 -13.23 1.16 3.01
N GLY A 55 -12.04 1.46 2.49
CA GLY A 55 -11.02 0.47 2.18
C GLY A 55 -11.50 -0.61 1.19
N THR A 56 -12.22 -0.22 0.13
CA THR A 56 -12.78 -1.20 -0.83
C THR A 56 -11.68 -1.88 -1.66
N PRO A 57 -11.86 -3.15 -2.08
CA PRO A 57 -10.94 -3.82 -2.99
C PRO A 57 -10.64 -2.98 -4.24
N GLY A 58 -9.38 -2.97 -4.66
CA GLY A 58 -8.88 -2.17 -5.78
C GLY A 58 -8.40 -0.78 -5.39
N THR A 59 -8.67 -0.33 -4.16
CA THR A 59 -8.18 0.97 -3.65
C THR A 59 -7.05 0.84 -2.66
N ILE A 60 -6.81 -0.38 -2.15
CA ILE A 60 -5.92 -0.60 -1.02
C ILE A 60 -4.46 -0.66 -1.48
N LEU A 61 -3.63 0.19 -0.89
CA LEU A 61 -2.18 0.08 -0.93
C LEU A 61 -1.66 -0.13 0.48
N THR A 62 -0.83 -1.16 0.67
CA THR A 62 -0.29 -1.51 1.98
C THR A 62 1.23 -1.42 2.03
N PHE A 63 1.76 -1.14 3.21
CA PHE A 63 3.19 -1.01 3.43
C PHE A 63 3.69 -1.76 4.65
N PHE A 64 4.87 -2.36 4.50
CA PHE A 64 5.77 -2.71 5.60
C PHE A 64 6.84 -1.61 5.71
N PRO A 65 6.75 -0.67 6.67
CA PRO A 65 7.72 0.41 6.81
C PRO A 65 8.94 -0.07 7.61
N TRP A 66 9.98 -0.48 6.90
CA TRP A 66 11.27 -0.90 7.45
C TRP A 66 12.28 0.23 7.39
N GLU A 67 12.52 0.89 8.51
CA GLU A 67 13.37 2.09 8.57
C GLU A 67 14.84 1.83 8.24
N HIS A 68 15.34 0.62 8.51
CA HIS A 68 16.76 0.26 8.36
C HIS A 68 17.02 -0.77 7.25
N VAL A 69 16.08 -0.94 6.31
CA VAL A 69 16.27 -1.85 5.17
C VAL A 69 17.14 -1.20 4.08
N LYS A 70 17.97 -2.01 3.42
CA LYS A 70 18.68 -1.59 2.21
C LYS A 70 17.68 -1.28 1.09
N LYS A 71 17.99 -0.24 0.30
CA LYS A 71 17.20 0.11 -0.88
C LYS A 71 17.18 -1.06 -1.87
N GLY A 72 15.99 -1.46 -2.31
CA GLY A 72 15.82 -2.46 -3.37
C GLY A 72 16.18 -1.93 -4.76
N HIS A 73 16.26 -2.84 -5.73
CA HIS A 73 16.47 -2.53 -7.14
C HIS A 73 15.21 -2.85 -7.94
N ILE A 74 14.66 -1.85 -8.64
CA ILE A 74 13.49 -2.01 -9.51
C ILE A 74 13.91 -2.74 -10.78
N GLY A 75 13.15 -3.75 -11.21
CA GLY A 75 13.48 -4.51 -12.41
C GLY A 75 12.44 -5.55 -12.82
N THR A 76 12.82 -6.38 -13.79
CA THR A 76 11.98 -7.44 -14.37
C THR A 76 11.44 -8.38 -13.31
N GLY A 77 10.15 -8.73 -13.41
CA GLY A 77 9.45 -9.61 -12.47
C GLY A 77 8.83 -8.91 -11.27
N MET A 78 8.90 -7.57 -11.20
CA MET A 78 8.29 -6.76 -10.14
C MET A 78 7.14 -5.91 -10.68
N ALA A 79 6.19 -5.56 -9.82
CA ALA A 79 5.30 -4.43 -10.08
C ALA A 79 6.09 -3.14 -9.84
N THR A 80 6.44 -2.42 -10.91
CA THR A 80 7.37 -1.27 -10.85
C THR A 80 6.66 0.07 -10.72
N GLU A 81 5.37 0.13 -11.03
CA GLU A 81 4.55 1.34 -11.02
C GLU A 81 3.16 1.05 -10.45
N ILE A 82 2.58 2.04 -9.79
CA ILE A 82 1.22 2.01 -9.25
C ILE A 82 0.49 3.24 -9.78
N GLY A 83 -0.52 3.01 -10.62
CA GLY A 83 -1.36 4.07 -11.17
C GLY A 83 -2.60 4.32 -10.30
N TYR A 84 -2.87 5.59 -10.00
CA TYR A 84 -4.15 6.02 -9.40
C TYR A 84 -5.04 6.65 -10.47
N SER A 85 -6.28 6.19 -10.54
CA SER A 85 -7.31 6.87 -11.35
C SER A 85 -7.85 8.08 -10.60
N VAL A 86 -8.01 9.19 -11.31
CA VAL A 86 -8.58 10.44 -10.79
C VAL A 86 -9.65 10.94 -11.76
N PRO A 87 -10.63 11.75 -11.31
CA PRO A 87 -11.62 12.36 -12.20
C PRO A 87 -10.97 13.20 -13.30
N GLU A 88 -11.66 13.28 -14.44
CA GLU A 88 -11.32 14.26 -15.48
C GLU A 88 -11.58 15.68 -14.95
N LYS A 89 -10.84 16.66 -15.50
CA LYS A 89 -10.92 18.06 -15.09
C LYS A 89 -12.15 18.76 -15.61
#